data_AF-A0A7J5U5F1-F1
#
_entry.id   AF-A0A7J5U5F1-F1
#
_cell.length_a   1.000
_cell.length_b   1.000
_cell.length_c   1.000
_cell.angle_alpha   90.00
_cell.angle_beta   90.00
_cell.angle_gamma   90.00
#
_symmetry.space_group_name_H-M   'P 1'
#
loop_
_entity.id
_entity.type
_entity.pdbx_description
1 polymer ?
#
loop_
_entity_poly.entity_id
_entity_poly.type
_entity_poly.pdbx_seq_one_letter_code
_entity_poly.pdbx_strand_id
1 'polypeptide(L)'
;MNPIEPGILPLVEALNATGLVQTFSSCEGHFDADGKGVSGRAFVDRGHAYVRFIPAPDMPTEHIERLLGNWLLTYKKKHGLMPVRVVGYKLFTPVDDEIDVTFVLELHPFNRFDPAPTQRADIDRAARQLANYVGNNA
;
A
#
# COMPACT_ATOMS: atom_id res chain seq x y z
N MET A 1 6.30 19.77 -4.39
CA MET A 1 6.07 18.32 -4.14
C MET A 1 6.06 18.13 -2.64
N ASN A 2 4.97 17.60 -2.08
CA ASN A 2 5.03 17.12 -0.71
C ASN A 2 5.95 15.90 -0.66
N PRO A 3 6.90 15.83 0.27
CA PRO A 3 7.76 14.65 0.41
C PRO A 3 6.89 13.42 0.68
N ILE A 4 7.24 12.28 0.08
CA ILE A 4 6.60 11.00 0.38
C ILE A 4 6.77 10.70 1.87
N GLU A 5 5.70 10.24 2.50
CA GLU A 5 5.69 9.97 3.94
C GLU A 5 6.66 8.81 4.29
N PRO A 6 7.47 8.95 5.35
CA PRO A 6 8.64 8.11 5.57
C PRO A 6 8.30 6.63 5.84
N GLY A 7 7.14 6.33 6.41
CA GLY A 7 6.73 4.96 6.72
C GLY A 7 6.50 4.09 5.49
N ILE A 8 6.07 4.69 4.37
CA ILE A 8 5.82 3.99 3.10
C ILE A 8 6.91 4.22 2.05
N LEU A 9 7.84 5.16 2.28
CA LEU A 9 8.89 5.52 1.35
C LEU A 9 9.64 4.29 0.79
N PRO A 10 10.08 3.30 1.60
CA PRO A 10 10.79 2.13 1.06
C PRO A 10 9.98 1.34 0.03
N LEU A 11 8.65 1.22 0.25
CA LEU A 11 7.77 0.51 -0.68
C LEU A 11 7.54 1.32 -1.95
N VAL A 12 7.37 2.64 -1.82
CA VAL A 12 7.22 3.55 -2.95
C VAL A 12 8.48 3.53 -3.83
N GLU A 13 9.66 3.65 -3.23
CA GLU A 13 10.93 3.59 -3.94
C GLU A 13 11.13 2.23 -4.63
N ALA A 14 10.87 1.12 -3.93
CA ALA A 14 10.99 -0.21 -4.52
C ALA A 14 10.06 -0.42 -5.72
N LEU A 15 8.82 0.06 -5.66
CA LEU A 15 7.86 -0.03 -6.77
C LEU A 15 8.33 0.77 -7.98
N ASN A 16 8.71 2.04 -7.79
CA ASN A 16 9.18 2.86 -8.91
C ASN A 16 10.51 2.35 -9.49
N ALA A 17 11.40 1.81 -8.65
CA ALA A 17 12.69 1.26 -9.08
C ALA A 17 12.54 0.05 -10.01
N THR A 18 11.40 -0.65 -10.01
CA THR A 18 11.15 -1.73 -10.99
C THR A 18 11.07 -1.22 -12.43
N GLY A 19 10.70 0.05 -12.63
CA GLY A 19 10.37 0.59 -13.95
C GLY A 19 9.06 0.04 -14.54
N LEU A 20 8.36 -0.85 -13.84
CA LEU A 20 7.14 -1.52 -14.32
C LEU A 20 5.87 -0.75 -13.94
N VAL A 21 5.94 0.07 -12.90
CA VAL A 21 4.82 0.84 -12.36
C VAL A 21 5.25 2.25 -11.97
N GLN A 22 4.29 3.17 -11.89
CA GLN A 22 4.48 4.53 -11.38
C GLN A 22 3.55 4.77 -10.19
N THR A 23 4.11 5.14 -9.05
CA THR A 23 3.33 5.39 -7.83
C THR A 23 2.81 6.83 -7.76
N PHE A 24 1.67 7.03 -7.13
CA PHE A 24 1.10 8.36 -6.89
C PHE A 24 0.12 8.32 -5.71
N SER A 25 -0.38 9.48 -5.27
CA SER A 25 -1.47 9.64 -4.28
C SER A 25 -1.51 8.58 -3.18
N SER A 26 -0.38 8.36 -2.51
CA SER A 26 -0.19 7.32 -1.48
C SER A 26 -0.18 7.93 -0.07
N CYS A 27 -0.48 7.14 0.96
CA CYS A 27 -0.54 7.61 2.35
C CYS A 27 -0.04 6.53 3.31
N GLU A 28 0.72 6.92 4.33
CA GLU A 28 1.25 6.03 5.36
C GLU A 28 0.24 5.65 6.44
N GLY A 29 -0.95 6.24 6.44
CA GLY A 29 -1.93 6.07 7.50
C GLY A 29 -1.63 6.93 8.72
N HIS A 30 -2.69 7.42 9.38
CA HIS A 30 -2.57 8.29 10.54
C HIS A 30 -3.51 7.85 11.65
N PHE A 31 -2.94 7.71 12.83
CA PHE A 31 -3.60 7.21 14.03
C PHE A 31 -3.64 8.32 15.07
N ASP A 32 -4.80 8.53 15.70
CA ASP A 32 -4.94 9.37 16.89
C ASP A 32 -4.68 8.53 18.16
N ALA A 33 -4.74 9.17 19.33
CA ALA A 33 -4.50 8.52 20.62
C ALA A 33 -5.44 7.33 20.89
N ASP A 34 -6.63 7.33 20.29
CA ASP A 34 -7.65 6.30 20.44
C ASP A 34 -7.66 5.27 19.29
N GLY A 35 -6.75 5.38 18.30
CA GLY A 35 -6.65 4.48 17.15
C GLY A 35 -7.80 4.59 16.13
N LYS A 36 -8.57 5.68 16.16
CA LYS A 36 -9.74 5.99 15.31
C LYS A 36 -9.50 7.11 14.27
N GLY A 37 -8.28 7.63 14.18
CA GLY A 37 -7.88 8.64 13.21
C GLY A 37 -8.15 10.08 13.68
N VAL A 38 -7.37 11.03 13.15
CA VAL A 38 -7.35 12.41 13.66
C VAL A 38 -8.68 13.14 13.42
N SER A 39 -9.37 13.50 14.52
CA SER A 39 -10.58 14.33 14.47
C SER A 39 -10.29 15.71 13.85
N GLY A 40 -11.12 16.12 12.90
CA GLY A 40 -10.95 17.37 12.15
C GLY A 40 -10.41 17.21 10.72
N ARG A 41 -9.90 16.02 10.34
CA ARG A 41 -9.70 15.65 8.93
C ARG A 41 -10.92 14.86 8.47
N ALA A 42 -11.98 15.58 8.10
CA ALA A 42 -13.26 15.01 7.73
C ALA A 42 -13.14 14.02 6.54
N PHE A 43 -13.85 12.88 6.68
CA PHE A 43 -14.36 11.97 5.65
C PHE A 43 -13.65 10.66 5.28
N VAL A 44 -12.43 10.34 5.72
CA VAL A 44 -11.91 8.97 5.48
C VAL A 44 -11.08 8.49 6.66
N ASP A 45 -11.57 7.44 7.30
CA ASP A 45 -10.90 6.66 8.33
C ASP A 45 -9.56 6.13 7.78
N ARG A 46 -8.44 6.78 8.12
CA ARG A 46 -7.09 6.41 7.65
C ARG A 46 -6.29 5.66 8.72
N GLY A 47 -6.95 4.78 9.46
CA GLY A 47 -6.28 3.77 10.30
C GLY A 47 -5.60 2.66 9.48
N HIS A 48 -4.97 2.97 8.35
CA HIS A 48 -4.21 2.06 7.49
C HIS A 48 -3.35 2.84 6.50
N ALA A 49 -2.30 2.21 5.96
CA ALA A 49 -1.54 2.77 4.87
C ALA A 49 -2.00 2.22 3.52
N TYR A 50 -1.73 2.97 2.46
CA TYR A 50 -1.89 2.49 1.10
C TYR A 50 -0.88 3.12 0.15
N VAL A 51 -0.41 2.32 -0.81
CA VAL A 51 0.40 2.78 -1.94
C VAL A 51 -0.38 2.53 -3.23
N ARG A 52 -0.61 3.60 -4.01
CA ARG A 52 -1.29 3.51 -5.31
C ARG A 52 -0.27 3.58 -6.43
N PHE A 53 -0.53 2.83 -7.49
CA PHE A 53 0.29 2.85 -8.69
C PHE A 53 -0.51 2.50 -9.95
N ILE A 54 0.01 2.94 -11.08
CA ILE A 54 -0.44 2.57 -12.42
C ILE A 54 0.69 1.81 -13.14
N PRO A 55 0.39 1.02 -14.17
CA PRO A 55 1.42 0.49 -15.06
C PRO A 55 2.28 1.62 -15.65
N ALA A 56 3.57 1.36 -15.84
CA ALA A 56 4.42 2.23 -16.64
C ALA A 56 3.93 2.23 -18.12
N PRO A 57 4.35 3.22 -18.94
CA PRO A 57 4.06 3.19 -20.37
C PRO A 57 4.44 1.84 -20.99
N ASP A 58 3.60 1.35 -21.91
CA ASP A 58 3.76 0.08 -22.61
C ASP A 58 3.67 -1.19 -21.76
N MET A 59 3.38 -1.09 -20.45
CA MET A 59 3.16 -2.27 -19.59
C MET A 59 1.71 -2.74 -19.63
N PRO A 60 1.44 -4.00 -20.02
CA PRO A 60 0.08 -4.56 -19.99
C PRO A 60 -0.46 -4.66 -18.56
N THR A 61 -1.69 -4.24 -18.35
CA THR A 61 -2.37 -4.30 -17.04
C THR A 61 -2.39 -5.72 -16.46
N GLU A 62 -2.56 -6.75 -17.29
CA GLU A 62 -2.57 -8.16 -16.86
C GLU A 62 -1.20 -8.61 -16.35
N HIS A 63 -0.11 -8.00 -16.84
CA HIS A 63 1.23 -8.24 -16.32
C HIS A 63 1.36 -7.69 -14.89
N ILE A 64 0.90 -6.46 -14.66
CA ILE A 64 0.92 -5.84 -13.32
C ILE A 64 0.03 -6.59 -12.33
N GLU A 65 -1.13 -7.09 -12.77
CA GLU A 65 -2.01 -7.90 -11.94
C GLU A 65 -1.33 -9.21 -11.47
N ARG A 66 -0.61 -9.89 -12.37
CA ARG A 66 0.17 -11.09 -12.01
C ARG A 66 1.32 -10.77 -11.05
N LEU A 67 2.04 -9.68 -11.27
CA LEU A 67 3.11 -9.24 -10.37
C LEU A 67 2.58 -8.93 -8.96
N LEU A 68 1.49 -8.18 -8.88
CA LEU A 68 0.81 -7.90 -7.61
C LEU A 68 0.44 -9.21 -6.89
N GLY A 69 -0.13 -10.18 -7.61
CA GLY A 69 -0.41 -11.51 -7.09
C GLY A 69 0.85 -12.19 -6.53
N ASN A 70 1.96 -12.18 -7.28
CA ASN A 70 3.22 -12.81 -6.88
C ASN A 70 3.85 -12.14 -5.64
N TRP A 71 3.83 -10.81 -5.57
CA TRP A 71 4.32 -10.08 -4.39
C TRP A 71 3.50 -10.43 -3.14
N LEU A 72 2.18 -10.44 -3.25
CA LEU A 72 1.29 -10.78 -2.14
C LEU A 72 1.43 -12.25 -1.72
N LEU A 73 1.55 -13.18 -2.66
CA LEU A 73 1.80 -14.60 -2.38
C LEU A 73 3.12 -14.78 -1.63
N THR A 74 4.19 -14.14 -2.09
CA THR A 74 5.51 -14.20 -1.46
C THR A 74 5.47 -13.65 -0.04
N TYR A 75 4.86 -12.47 0.13
CA TYR A 75 4.68 -11.85 1.43
C TYR A 75 3.91 -12.75 2.40
N LYS A 76 2.74 -13.26 1.98
CA LYS A 76 1.88 -14.11 2.82
C LYS A 76 2.53 -15.45 3.17
N LYS A 77 3.28 -16.06 2.26
CA LYS A 77 4.04 -17.30 2.55
C LYS A 77 5.09 -17.12 3.64
N LYS A 78 5.75 -15.96 3.70
CA LYS A 78 6.85 -15.68 4.62
C LYS A 78 6.42 -15.05 5.95
N HIS A 79 5.27 -14.39 5.98
CA HIS A 79 4.82 -13.59 7.13
C HIS A 79 3.40 -13.90 7.62
N GLY A 80 2.69 -14.83 6.98
CA GLY A 80 1.28 -15.09 7.27
C GLY A 80 1.05 -16.27 8.22
N LEU A 81 0.46 -15.96 9.38
CA LEU A 81 -0.65 -16.65 10.06
C LEU A 81 -1.11 -15.74 11.23
N MET A 82 -2.37 -15.26 11.23
CA MET A 82 -3.01 -14.22 12.10
C MET A 82 -2.90 -12.75 11.59
N PRO A 83 -3.76 -11.79 12.02
CA PRO A 83 -4.62 -10.90 11.19
C PRO A 83 -3.90 -9.81 10.37
N VAL A 84 -2.81 -10.14 9.70
CA VAL A 84 -2.03 -9.24 8.87
C VAL A 84 -2.76 -9.01 7.54
N ARG A 85 -3.62 -7.98 7.46
CA ARG A 85 -4.31 -7.61 6.22
C ARG A 85 -3.39 -6.74 5.36
N VAL A 86 -2.53 -7.41 4.61
CA VAL A 86 -1.90 -6.85 3.40
C VAL A 86 -2.68 -7.36 2.20
N VAL A 87 -3.29 -6.44 1.46
CA VAL A 87 -4.14 -6.74 0.31
C VAL A 87 -3.75 -5.88 -0.88
N GLY A 88 -3.99 -6.40 -2.08
CA GLY A 88 -3.86 -5.64 -3.30
C GLY A 88 -5.09 -5.80 -4.17
N TYR A 89 -5.52 -4.72 -4.81
CA TYR A 89 -6.72 -4.69 -5.65
C TYR A 89 -6.62 -3.64 -6.75
N LYS A 90 -7.43 -3.83 -7.81
CA LYS A 90 -7.74 -2.78 -8.78
C LYS A 90 -8.83 -1.88 -8.21
N LEU A 91 -8.59 -0.58 -8.23
CA LEU A 91 -9.54 0.45 -7.89
C LEU A 91 -10.02 1.12 -9.18
N PHE A 92 -11.32 1.04 -9.42
CA PHE A 92 -12.02 1.67 -10.52
C PHE A 92 -12.59 2.99 -10.03
N THR A 93 -12.04 4.10 -10.50
CA THR A 93 -12.43 5.46 -10.06
C THR A 93 -13.16 6.15 -11.21
N PRO A 94 -14.43 6.53 -11.03
CA PRO A 94 -15.12 7.37 -12.02
C PRO A 94 -14.44 8.74 -12.11
N VAL A 95 -14.06 9.14 -13.32
CA VAL A 95 -13.49 10.46 -13.62
C VAL A 95 -14.19 10.98 -14.87
N ASP A 96 -15.02 12.01 -14.69
CA ASP A 96 -15.91 12.53 -15.73
C ASP A 96 -16.77 11.40 -16.36
N ASP A 97 -16.65 11.19 -17.68
CA ASP A 97 -17.37 10.15 -18.44
C ASP A 97 -16.56 8.85 -18.61
N GLU A 98 -15.40 8.73 -17.94
CA GLU A 98 -14.50 7.58 -18.02
C GLU A 98 -14.28 6.90 -16.66
N ILE A 99 -13.70 5.69 -16.69
CA ILE A 99 -13.30 4.95 -15.48
C ILE A 99 -11.79 4.76 -15.49
N ASP A 100 -11.11 5.43 -14.56
CA ASP A 100 -9.70 5.20 -14.30
C ASP A 100 -9.48 3.89 -13.55
N VAL A 101 -8.51 3.10 -14.00
CA VAL A 101 -8.11 1.85 -13.34
C VAL A 101 -6.74 2.03 -12.70
N THR A 102 -6.68 1.87 -11.39
CA THR A 102 -5.45 2.02 -10.61
C THR A 102 -5.24 0.77 -9.74
N PHE A 103 -4.00 0.49 -9.35
CA PHE A 103 -3.71 -0.57 -8.39
C PHE A 103 -3.43 0.03 -7.02
N VAL A 104 -3.88 -0.67 -5.97
CA VAL A 104 -3.67 -0.27 -4.58
C VAL A 104 -3.05 -1.43 -3.82
N LEU A 105 -1.96 -1.16 -3.09
CA LEU A 105 -1.45 -2.00 -2.01
C LEU A 105 -1.88 -1.37 -0.68
N GLU A 106 -2.79 -2.03 0.03
CA GLU A 106 -3.31 -1.57 1.31
C GLU A 106 -2.67 -2.38 2.45
N LEU A 107 -2.15 -1.66 3.46
CA LEU A 107 -1.46 -2.20 4.61
C LEU A 107 -2.25 -1.92 5.89
N HIS A 108 -2.84 -2.97 6.42
CA HIS A 108 -3.46 -3.01 7.74
C HIS A 108 -2.95 -4.27 8.50
N PRO A 109 -1.64 -4.35 8.80
CA PRO A 109 -1.00 -5.56 9.33
C PRO A 109 -1.14 -5.74 10.85
N PHE A 110 -2.20 -5.24 11.47
CA PHE A 110 -2.37 -5.18 12.92
C PHE A 110 -3.83 -5.44 13.33
N ASN A 111 -4.07 -5.63 14.63
CA ASN A 111 -5.41 -5.63 15.18
C ASN A 111 -5.88 -4.20 15.40
N ARG A 112 -7.12 -3.87 15.01
CA ARG A 112 -7.71 -2.54 15.22
C ARG A 112 -7.69 -2.04 16.68
N PHE A 113 -7.54 -2.96 17.63
CA PHE A 113 -7.45 -2.64 19.07
C PHE A 113 -6.02 -2.45 19.57
N ASP A 114 -5.01 -2.67 18.73
CA ASP A 114 -3.62 -2.42 19.11
C ASP A 114 -3.39 -0.92 19.33
N PRO A 115 -2.50 -0.51 20.24
CA PRO A 115 -2.15 0.90 20.42
C PRO A 115 -1.57 1.52 19.14
N ALA A 116 -1.82 2.81 18.91
CA ALA A 116 -1.34 3.54 17.73
C ALA A 116 0.18 3.36 17.41
N PRO A 117 1.11 3.38 18.40
CA PRO A 117 2.52 3.09 18.14
C PRO A 117 2.77 1.68 17.57
N THR A 118 2.01 0.69 18.02
CA THR A 118 2.07 -0.68 17.51
C THR A 118 1.55 -0.75 16.09
N GLN A 119 0.39 -0.13 15.81
CA GLN A 119 -0.19 -0.08 14.47
C GLN A 119 0.77 0.56 13.45
N ARG A 120 1.41 1.68 13.83
CA ARG A 120 2.46 2.34 13.04
C ARG A 120 3.65 1.42 12.79
N ALA A 121 4.20 0.82 13.84
CA ALA A 121 5.38 -0.05 13.73
C ALA A 121 5.09 -1.27 12.84
N ASP A 122 3.87 -1.82 12.90
CA ASP A 122 3.47 -2.95 12.07
C ASP A 122 3.32 -2.56 10.60
N ILE A 123 2.78 -1.37 10.29
CA ILE A 123 2.78 -0.85 8.92
C ILE A 123 4.20 -0.67 8.40
N ASP A 124 5.08 0.00 9.16
CA ASP A 124 6.46 0.26 8.72
C ASP A 124 7.19 -1.05 8.42
N ARG A 125 6.98 -2.06 9.27
CA ARG A 125 7.51 -3.41 9.07
C ARG A 125 6.95 -4.03 7.80
N ALA A 126 5.63 -3.99 7.58
CA ALA A 126 5.00 -4.55 6.40
C ALA A 126 5.45 -3.85 5.11
N ALA A 127 5.57 -2.52 5.11
CA ALA A 127 6.04 -1.74 3.97
C ALA A 127 7.47 -2.14 3.58
N ARG A 128 8.39 -2.25 4.54
CA ARG A 128 9.78 -2.69 4.30
C ARG A 128 9.85 -4.13 3.81
N GLN A 129 9.06 -5.03 4.41
CA GLN A 129 9.00 -6.43 3.98
C GLN A 129 8.48 -6.56 2.55
N LEU A 130 7.42 -5.85 2.18
CA LEU A 130 6.93 -5.82 0.81
C LEU A 130 7.94 -5.22 -0.16
N ALA A 131 8.61 -4.13 0.21
CA ALA A 131 9.65 -3.51 -0.61
C ALA A 131 10.74 -4.53 -1.00
N ASN A 132 11.15 -5.38 -0.06
CA ASN A 132 12.11 -6.46 -0.31
C ASN A 132 11.60 -7.52 -1.29
N TYR A 133 10.27 -7.71 -1.44
CA TYR A 133 9.71 -8.66 -2.40
C TYR A 133 9.45 -8.05 -3.77
N VAL A 134 9.19 -6.76 -3.82
CA VAL A 134 9.07 -6.02 -5.08
C VAL A 134 10.42 -5.99 -5.79
N GLY A 135 11.49 -5.61 -5.08
CA GLY A 135 12.84 -5.47 -5.67
C GLY A 135 13.57 -6.77 -6.02
N ASN A 136 13.12 -7.92 -5.51
CA ASN A 136 13.75 -9.22 -5.76
C ASN A 136 13.04 -10.09 -6.81
N ASN A 137 11.87 -9.64 -7.31
CA ASN A 137 11.07 -10.36 -8.31
C ASN A 137 10.85 -9.54 -9.60
N ALA A 138 11.57 -8.44 -9.77
CA ALA A 138 11.56 -7.59 -10.96
C ALA A 138 12.73 -7.95 -11.89
#